data_AF-K7YTQ7-F1
#
_entry.id   AF-K7YTQ7-F1
#
_cell.length_a   1.000
_cell.length_b   1.000
_cell.length_c   1.000
_cell.angle_alpha   90.00
_cell.angle_beta   90.00
_cell.angle_gamma   90.00
#
_symmetry.space_group_name_H-M   'P 1'
#
loop_
_entity.id
_entity.type
_entity.pdbx_description
1 polymer ?
#
loop_
_entity_poly.entity_id
_entity_poly.type
_entity_poly.pdbx_seq_one_letter_code
_entity_poly.pdbx_strand_id
1 'polypeptide(L)'
;MRISQLVITSLLSLIAVSAHANNWYDRGNAGFALFCTGKAPIVLDLYEVSTRDLGSILYSKAVTPVDKAVDLATRLEQVDPARARQYREGAKDFMASAQFVNDLGIRQTPDLGLVTVPKDCTLEQVVFQRNPSILNKARYVVNANLWNQLDADNQAALILHEVIYREVINSTANELFSERVRLFNGIIHAHHMRSLMKKDYLKMLRELHLTTYEENGLKLSLGYTTPEGFWVDSDVFMDLMGRILSASLAANQYFGYGGMEYACVGSTVPEMGRVTLEDGNIRTLRVNPDFARDGACNLPMLIIPESNGFAIFGSLWFFDGAKNVIRVDGTLSKKTQLTYKGTTYELVPDLFKTDVYNTTFTFDKNMNLTEVGLGGTPCLNKTEGKIQFIQNLANGEGSVTISASGTPQSVPACH
;
A
#
# COMPACT_ATOMS: atom_id res chain seq x y z
N MET A 1 -2.25 -11.05 -55.30
CA MET A 1 -2.04 -9.90 -54.38
C MET A 1 -0.55 -9.75 -54.15
N ARG A 2 -0.03 -8.54 -54.37
CA ARG A 2 1.39 -8.30 -54.59
C ARG A 2 2.11 -8.13 -53.25
N ILE A 3 3.29 -8.75 -53.13
CA ILE A 3 4.22 -8.66 -51.99
C ILE A 3 4.49 -7.19 -51.59
N SER A 4 4.35 -6.25 -52.52
CA SER A 4 4.45 -4.80 -52.27
C SER A 4 3.37 -4.23 -51.32
N GLN A 5 2.17 -4.82 -51.23
CA GLN A 5 1.13 -4.35 -50.30
C GLN A 5 1.36 -4.84 -48.86
N LEU A 6 2.00 -6.00 -48.68
CA LEU A 6 2.34 -6.56 -47.37
C LEU A 6 3.51 -5.83 -46.70
N VAL A 7 4.49 -5.38 -47.49
CA VAL A 7 5.62 -4.59 -46.97
C VAL A 7 5.16 -3.20 -46.51
N ILE A 8 4.24 -2.57 -47.24
CA ILE A 8 3.72 -1.23 -46.87
C ILE A 8 2.85 -1.29 -45.61
N THR A 9 2.04 -2.34 -45.42
CA THR A 9 1.25 -2.52 -44.20
C THR A 9 2.11 -2.83 -42.98
N SER A 10 3.14 -3.68 -43.10
CA SER A 10 4.09 -3.93 -42.00
C SER A 10 4.93 -2.70 -41.62
N LEU A 11 5.29 -1.85 -42.59
CA LEU A 11 6.07 -0.63 -42.33
C LEU A 11 5.21 0.48 -41.68
N LEU A 12 3.92 0.58 -42.03
CA LEU A 12 2.99 1.50 -41.37
C LEU A 12 2.63 1.07 -39.93
N SER A 13 2.61 -0.23 -39.62
CA SER A 13 2.46 -0.70 -38.24
C SER A 13 3.70 -0.47 -37.35
N LEU A 14 4.89 -0.32 -37.94
CA LEU A 14 6.12 -0.02 -37.18
C LEU A 14 6.27 1.48 -36.83
N ILE A 15 5.58 2.37 -37.55
CA ILE A 15 5.62 3.82 -37.29
C ILE A 15 4.53 4.26 -36.28
N ALA A 16 3.48 3.44 -36.09
CA ALA A 16 2.44 3.72 -35.09
C ALA A 16 2.83 3.33 -33.65
N VAL A 17 4.01 2.74 -33.45
CA VAL A 17 4.59 2.47 -32.13
C VAL A 17 5.69 3.49 -31.80
N SER A 18 5.51 4.74 -32.18
CA SER A 18 5.98 5.84 -31.32
C SER A 18 5.07 5.89 -30.09
N ALA A 19 5.07 4.78 -29.34
CA ALA A 19 4.66 4.79 -27.95
C ALA A 19 5.35 5.99 -27.33
N HIS A 20 4.55 6.87 -26.74
CA HIS A 20 4.99 8.09 -26.10
C HIS A 20 6.11 7.79 -25.10
N ALA A 21 7.36 7.78 -25.56
CA ALA A 21 8.54 8.00 -24.77
C ALA A 21 8.62 9.49 -24.43
N ASN A 22 7.49 10.07 -24.00
CA ASN A 22 7.55 11.12 -23.00
C ASN A 22 8.04 10.39 -21.76
N ASN A 23 9.37 10.33 -21.65
CA ASN A 23 10.05 9.94 -20.45
C ASN A 23 9.72 11.05 -19.44
N TRP A 24 8.54 10.91 -18.81
CA TRP A 24 7.99 11.76 -17.77
C TRP A 24 8.82 11.61 -16.48
N TYR A 25 10.14 11.82 -16.58
CA TYR A 25 11.04 11.88 -15.43
C TYR A 25 10.65 13.02 -14.48
N ASP A 26 9.97 14.05 -15.02
CA ASP A 26 9.43 15.19 -14.31
C ASP A 26 7.88 15.14 -14.31
N ARG A 27 7.28 14.08 -13.73
CA ARG A 27 5.90 14.21 -13.19
C ARG A 27 6.00 15.09 -11.95
N GLY A 28 5.80 16.39 -12.14
CA GLY A 28 5.77 17.35 -11.05
C GLY A 28 4.40 17.95 -10.97
N ASN A 29 3.64 17.57 -9.95
CA ASN A 29 2.57 18.43 -9.48
C ASN A 29 3.23 19.60 -8.84
N ALA A 30 2.80 20.73 -9.35
CA ALA A 30 3.31 21.99 -8.96
C ALA A 30 2.46 22.59 -7.84
N GLY A 31 3.13 23.07 -6.82
CA GLY A 31 2.58 24.05 -5.92
C GLY A 31 2.33 25.37 -6.68
N PHE A 32 1.05 25.67 -6.92
CA PHE A 32 0.61 26.90 -7.59
C PHE A 32 0.14 27.96 -6.58
N ALA A 33 0.31 29.23 -6.96
CA ALA A 33 -0.30 30.35 -6.25
C ALA A 33 -0.94 31.34 -7.23
N LEU A 34 -1.97 32.03 -6.76
CA LEU A 34 -2.65 33.11 -7.43
C LEU A 34 -1.99 34.44 -7.05
N PHE A 35 -1.60 35.20 -8.07
CA PHE A 35 -1.06 36.55 -7.94
C PHE A 35 -2.08 37.53 -8.52
N CYS A 36 -2.80 38.21 -7.63
CA CYS A 36 -3.90 39.11 -8.00
C CYS A 36 -3.51 40.56 -7.82
N THR A 37 -4.00 41.44 -8.70
CA THR A 37 -3.69 42.87 -8.62
C THR A 37 -4.20 43.47 -7.30
N GLY A 38 -3.28 44.07 -6.51
CA GLY A 38 -3.62 44.76 -5.26
C GLY A 38 -3.97 43.86 -4.07
N LYS A 39 -3.74 42.54 -4.17
CA LYS A 39 -3.95 41.58 -3.07
C LYS A 39 -2.65 40.83 -2.79
N ALA A 40 -2.50 40.35 -1.55
CA ALA A 40 -1.42 39.41 -1.22
C ALA A 40 -1.61 38.11 -2.03
N PRO A 41 -0.53 37.49 -2.54
CA PRO A 41 -0.65 36.22 -3.24
C PRO A 41 -1.19 35.11 -2.32
N ILE A 42 -1.92 34.17 -2.89
CA ILE A 42 -2.52 33.05 -2.14
C ILE A 42 -2.28 31.73 -2.86
N VAL A 43 -1.86 30.71 -2.13
CA VAL A 43 -1.71 29.33 -2.64
C VAL A 43 -3.06 28.81 -3.10
N LEU A 44 -3.06 28.16 -4.27
CA LEU A 44 -4.29 27.70 -4.91
C LEU A 44 -5.11 26.77 -3.99
N ASP A 45 -4.46 25.89 -3.25
CA ASP A 45 -5.05 24.95 -2.29
C ASP A 45 -5.93 25.67 -1.25
N LEU A 46 -5.42 26.78 -0.70
CA LEU A 46 -6.10 27.59 0.30
C LEU A 46 -7.26 28.36 -0.32
N TYR A 47 -7.04 28.92 -1.51
CA TYR A 47 -8.08 29.60 -2.27
C TYR A 47 -9.26 28.67 -2.60
N GLU A 48 -8.99 27.46 -3.09
CA GLU A 48 -10.01 26.48 -3.45
C GLU A 48 -10.84 26.05 -2.24
N VAL A 49 -10.22 25.78 -1.08
CA VAL A 49 -10.98 25.42 0.12
C VAL A 49 -11.84 26.58 0.63
N SER A 50 -11.34 27.81 0.56
CA SER A 50 -12.12 28.99 0.96
C SER A 50 -13.32 29.28 0.04
N THR A 51 -13.23 28.93 -1.24
CA THR A 51 -14.26 29.22 -2.25
C THR A 51 -15.25 28.08 -2.46
N ARG A 52 -14.87 26.84 -2.15
CA ARG A 52 -15.74 25.65 -2.21
C ARG A 52 -16.55 25.41 -0.93
N ASP A 53 -16.53 26.35 0.02
CA ASP A 53 -17.19 26.25 1.34
C ASP A 53 -16.80 24.96 2.09
N LEU A 54 -15.55 24.53 1.94
CA LEU A 54 -15.00 23.36 2.62
C LEU A 54 -14.51 23.70 4.04
N GLY A 55 -14.78 24.92 4.52
CA GLY A 55 -14.52 25.35 5.89
C GLY A 55 -13.61 26.57 5.99
N SER A 56 -13.55 27.14 7.20
CA SER A 56 -12.67 28.27 7.51
C SER A 56 -11.23 27.81 7.70
N ILE A 57 -10.31 28.52 7.06
CA ILE A 57 -8.88 28.27 7.23
C ILE A 57 -8.46 28.69 8.64
N LEU A 58 -7.80 27.78 9.34
CA LEU A 58 -7.10 28.04 10.58
C LEU A 58 -5.60 27.96 10.28
N TYR A 59 -4.91 29.10 10.36
CA TYR A 59 -3.46 29.15 10.17
C TYR A 59 -2.70 28.66 11.41
N SER A 60 -1.46 28.21 11.21
CA SER A 60 -0.57 27.83 12.31
C SER A 60 -0.04 29.06 13.04
N LYS A 61 0.13 28.96 14.36
CA LYS A 61 0.74 30.00 15.19
C LYS A 61 2.27 29.98 15.18
N ALA A 62 2.89 28.96 14.57
CA ALA A 62 4.33 28.89 14.43
C ALA A 62 4.87 30.04 13.56
N VAL A 63 6.17 30.30 13.65
CA VAL A 63 6.81 31.47 13.02
C VAL A 63 7.32 31.15 11.61
N THR A 64 8.10 30.08 11.47
CA THR A 64 8.72 29.74 10.19
C THR A 64 7.77 28.92 9.30
N PRO A 65 7.91 28.96 7.96
CA PRO A 65 7.09 28.16 7.06
C PRO A 65 7.15 26.66 7.35
N VAL A 66 8.35 26.14 7.67
CA VAL A 66 8.55 24.72 8.00
C VAL A 66 7.85 24.36 9.30
N ASP A 67 8.02 25.16 10.36
CA ASP A 67 7.36 24.89 11.64
C ASP A 67 5.83 24.98 11.53
N LYS A 68 5.32 25.90 10.70
CA LYS A 68 3.89 26.00 10.38
C LYS A 68 3.39 24.74 9.67
N ALA A 69 4.10 24.25 8.66
CA ALA A 69 3.73 23.02 7.95
C ALA A 69 3.74 21.79 8.88
N VAL A 70 4.74 21.72 9.77
CA VAL A 70 4.83 20.67 10.81
C VAL A 70 3.64 20.75 11.77
N ASP A 71 3.30 21.93 12.28
CA ASP A 71 2.14 22.15 13.17
C ASP A 71 0.82 21.80 12.47
N LEU A 72 0.65 22.19 11.19
CA LEU A 72 -0.52 21.85 10.38
C LEU A 72 -0.69 20.33 10.26
N ALA A 73 0.39 19.60 9.98
CA ALA A 73 0.36 18.13 9.91
C ALA A 73 -0.05 17.45 11.23
N THR A 74 0.15 18.09 12.40
CA THR A 74 -0.30 17.51 13.69
C THR A 74 -1.82 17.38 13.78
N ARG A 75 -2.59 18.11 12.96
CA ARG A 75 -4.06 18.01 12.93
C ARG A 75 -4.55 16.63 12.50
N LEU A 76 -3.70 15.86 11.83
CA LEU A 76 -3.99 14.48 11.45
C LEU A 76 -3.79 13.51 12.62
N GLU A 77 -3.08 13.85 13.70
CA GLU A 77 -2.67 12.88 14.74
C GLU A 77 -3.82 12.09 15.38
N GLN A 78 -4.99 12.72 15.50
CA GLN A 78 -6.17 12.08 16.09
C GLN A 78 -6.78 10.99 15.20
N VAL A 79 -6.72 11.16 13.88
CA VAL A 79 -7.40 10.28 12.91
C VAL A 79 -6.44 9.44 12.08
N ASP A 80 -5.20 9.92 11.90
CA ASP A 80 -4.14 9.29 11.13
C ASP A 80 -2.75 9.69 11.66
N PRO A 81 -2.32 9.09 12.77
CA PRO A 81 -1.03 9.38 13.37
C PRO A 81 0.15 8.97 12.47
N ALA A 82 -0.02 8.00 11.57
CA ALA A 82 1.05 7.57 10.68
C ALA A 82 1.33 8.62 9.61
N ARG A 83 0.30 9.09 8.92
CA ARG A 83 0.40 10.17 7.94
C ARG A 83 0.86 11.47 8.58
N ALA A 84 0.39 11.78 9.80
CA ALA A 84 0.89 12.93 10.57
C ALA A 84 2.41 12.88 10.78
N ARG A 85 2.97 11.71 11.15
CA ARG A 85 4.44 11.54 11.27
C ARG A 85 5.13 11.73 9.92
N GLN A 86 4.69 11.02 8.89
CA GLN A 86 5.25 11.10 7.54
C GLN A 86 5.28 12.53 7.02
N TYR A 87 4.21 13.29 7.25
CA TYR A 87 4.09 14.66 6.75
C TYR A 87 4.98 15.64 7.50
N ARG A 88 5.11 15.49 8.81
CA ARG A 88 6.04 16.30 9.60
C ARG A 88 7.50 16.05 9.22
N GLU A 89 7.88 14.80 9.02
CA GLU A 89 9.23 14.44 8.54
C GLU A 89 9.48 15.01 7.15
N GLY A 90 8.53 14.82 6.23
CA GLY A 90 8.61 15.41 4.89
C GLY A 90 8.73 16.94 4.88
N ALA A 91 8.00 17.63 5.76
CA ALA A 91 8.05 19.08 5.88
C ALA A 91 9.42 19.56 6.41
N LYS A 92 9.99 18.88 7.40
CA LYS A 92 11.33 19.19 7.94
C LYS A 92 12.42 19.01 6.89
N ASP A 93 12.30 17.98 6.05
CA ASP A 93 13.26 17.68 4.99
C ASP A 93 13.13 18.57 3.76
N PHE A 94 12.03 19.35 3.66
CA PHE A 94 11.72 20.13 2.46
C PHE A 94 12.84 21.07 2.05
N MET A 95 13.29 21.94 2.96
CA MET A 95 14.30 22.97 2.65
C MET A 95 15.65 22.37 2.28
N ALA A 96 16.03 21.26 2.92
CA ALA A 96 17.26 20.53 2.59
C ALA A 96 17.19 19.81 1.24
N SER A 97 15.97 19.48 0.80
CA SER A 97 15.70 18.80 -0.47
C SER A 97 15.34 19.75 -1.61
N ALA A 98 15.27 21.06 -1.33
CA ALA A 98 14.84 22.08 -2.26
C ALA A 98 16.04 22.81 -2.90
N GLN A 99 15.89 23.13 -4.18
CA GLN A 99 16.78 24.02 -4.92
C GLN A 99 16.01 25.29 -5.30
N PHE A 100 16.45 26.41 -4.76
CA PHE A 100 15.91 27.72 -5.11
C PHE A 100 16.60 28.25 -6.36
N VAL A 101 15.79 28.65 -7.35
CA VAL A 101 16.27 29.23 -8.61
C VAL A 101 15.73 30.64 -8.77
N ASN A 102 16.61 31.56 -9.18
CA ASN A 102 16.25 32.92 -9.58
C ASN A 102 16.19 33.01 -11.10
N ASP A 103 15.31 33.86 -11.62
CA ASP A 103 15.27 34.29 -13.03
C ASP A 103 15.13 33.16 -14.07
N LEU A 104 14.74 31.96 -13.63
CA LEU A 104 14.37 30.84 -14.47
C LEU A 104 12.85 30.66 -14.42
N GLY A 105 12.21 30.78 -15.58
CA GLY A 105 10.82 30.41 -15.72
C GLY A 105 10.67 28.92 -15.46
N ILE A 106 9.91 28.55 -14.43
CA ILE A 106 9.49 27.16 -14.24
C ILE A 106 8.39 26.91 -15.26
N ARG A 107 8.61 25.95 -16.17
CA ARG A 107 7.60 25.56 -17.14
C ARG A 107 6.40 24.95 -16.39
N GLN A 108 5.21 25.45 -16.70
CA GLN A 108 3.98 24.92 -16.12
C GLN A 108 3.82 23.43 -16.40
N THR A 109 3.52 22.67 -15.36
CA THR A 109 3.29 21.23 -15.44
C THR A 109 1.83 20.96 -15.86
N PRO A 110 1.58 19.90 -16.67
CA PRO A 110 0.26 19.68 -17.26
C PRO A 110 -0.74 18.97 -16.32
N ASP A 111 -0.56 19.03 -15.01
CA ASP A 111 -1.31 18.25 -14.01
C ASP A 111 -2.19 19.11 -13.08
N LEU A 112 -2.47 20.35 -13.48
CA LEU A 112 -3.32 21.26 -12.71
C LEU A 112 -4.78 20.77 -12.56
N GLY A 113 -5.31 20.01 -13.52
CA GLY A 113 -6.73 19.67 -13.57
C GLY A 113 -7.61 20.90 -13.90
N LEU A 114 -8.87 20.88 -13.46
CA LEU A 114 -9.79 22.00 -13.67
C LEU A 114 -9.60 23.07 -12.58
N VAL A 115 -9.23 24.28 -12.99
CA VAL A 115 -9.04 25.42 -12.07
C VAL A 115 -9.74 26.65 -12.60
N THR A 116 -10.42 27.36 -11.72
CA THR A 116 -11.03 28.67 -11.99
C THR A 116 -10.15 29.78 -11.44
N VAL A 117 -9.55 30.56 -12.33
CA VAL A 117 -8.70 31.70 -11.99
C VAL A 117 -9.53 33.00 -12.11
N PRO A 118 -9.60 33.85 -11.08
CA PRO A 118 -10.27 35.14 -11.18
C PRO A 118 -9.64 36.04 -12.26
N LYS A 119 -10.44 36.90 -12.88
CA LYS A 119 -10.01 37.74 -14.03
C LYS A 119 -8.82 38.66 -13.71
N ASP A 120 -8.65 39.07 -12.46
CA ASP A 120 -7.61 39.98 -11.97
C ASP A 120 -6.36 39.24 -11.44
N CYS A 121 -6.28 37.93 -11.63
CA CYS A 121 -5.22 37.08 -11.11
C CYS A 121 -4.47 36.34 -12.23
N THR A 122 -3.19 36.08 -12.02
CA THR A 122 -2.42 35.08 -12.76
C THR A 122 -2.16 33.86 -11.88
N LEU A 123 -2.10 32.69 -12.51
CA LEU A 123 -1.77 31.44 -11.84
C LEU A 123 -0.32 31.09 -12.15
N GLU A 124 0.52 31.11 -11.13
CA GLU A 124 1.95 30.91 -11.27
C GLU A 124 2.40 29.65 -10.50
N GLN A 125 3.33 28.92 -11.12
CA GLN A 125 3.95 27.74 -10.52
C GLN A 125 5.14 28.18 -9.65
N VAL A 126 5.02 27.97 -8.35
CA VAL A 126 6.02 28.40 -7.36
C VAL A 126 7.00 27.28 -7.05
N VAL A 127 6.51 26.05 -6.94
CA VAL A 127 7.31 24.85 -6.64
C VAL A 127 6.94 23.75 -7.63
N PHE A 128 7.88 22.87 -7.95
CA PHE A 128 7.55 21.56 -8.49
C PHE A 128 8.46 20.47 -7.94
N GLN A 129 7.89 19.27 -7.88
CA GLN A 129 8.59 18.06 -7.50
C GLN A 129 9.16 17.32 -8.71
N ARG A 130 10.34 16.74 -8.54
CA ARG A 130 10.93 15.77 -9.47
C ARG A 130 11.55 14.60 -8.71
N ASN A 131 11.80 13.50 -9.41
CA ASN A 131 12.54 12.39 -8.83
C ASN A 131 14.05 12.73 -8.77
N PRO A 132 14.69 12.70 -7.59
CA PRO A 132 16.13 12.90 -7.50
C PRO A 132 16.90 11.91 -8.35
N SER A 133 17.97 12.37 -8.98
CA SER A 133 18.86 11.56 -9.80
C SER A 133 20.32 11.89 -9.51
N ILE A 134 21.24 11.14 -10.12
CA ILE A 134 22.68 11.41 -9.99
C ILE A 134 23.06 12.82 -10.49
N LEU A 135 22.32 13.37 -11.45
CA LEU A 135 22.54 14.70 -12.00
C LEU A 135 21.79 15.79 -11.23
N ASN A 136 20.63 15.46 -10.68
CA ASN A 136 19.74 16.39 -9.99
C ASN A 136 19.39 15.87 -8.60
N LYS A 137 20.17 16.27 -7.59
CA LYS A 137 19.98 15.79 -6.21
C LYS A 137 18.75 16.42 -5.53
N ALA A 138 18.36 17.62 -5.94
CA ALA A 138 17.21 18.32 -5.36
C ALA A 138 15.89 17.72 -5.86
N ARG A 139 15.02 17.37 -4.90
CA ARG A 139 13.67 16.86 -5.12
C ARG A 139 12.71 17.97 -5.50
N TYR A 140 12.83 19.13 -4.87
CA TYR A 140 11.98 20.27 -5.12
C TYR A 140 12.78 21.36 -5.82
N VAL A 141 12.17 22.02 -6.79
CA VAL A 141 12.72 23.22 -7.42
C VAL A 141 11.75 24.36 -7.17
N VAL A 142 12.25 25.43 -6.56
CA VAL A 142 11.44 26.55 -6.07
C VAL A 142 11.82 27.81 -6.82
N ASN A 143 10.84 28.50 -7.41
CA ASN A 143 11.04 29.82 -7.96
C ASN A 143 11.19 30.81 -6.80
N ALA A 144 12.42 31.24 -6.54
CA ALA A 144 12.72 32.10 -5.40
C ALA A 144 12.03 33.47 -5.49
N ASN A 145 11.87 34.02 -6.70
CA ASN A 145 11.21 35.31 -6.92
C ASN A 145 9.72 35.25 -6.55
N LEU A 146 9.03 34.18 -6.89
CA LEU A 146 7.62 33.97 -6.52
C LEU A 146 7.48 33.55 -5.05
N TRP A 147 8.34 32.66 -4.57
CA TRP A 147 8.35 32.18 -3.19
C TRP A 147 8.49 33.32 -2.18
N ASN A 148 9.40 34.26 -2.42
CA ASN A 148 9.66 35.38 -1.53
C ASN A 148 8.52 36.42 -1.49
N GLN A 149 7.54 36.33 -2.40
CA GLN A 149 6.32 37.17 -2.37
C GLN A 149 5.21 36.55 -1.51
N LEU A 150 5.32 35.26 -1.16
CA LEU A 150 4.36 34.57 -0.30
C LEU A 150 4.70 34.84 1.17
N ASP A 151 3.66 34.97 1.99
CA ASP A 151 3.84 34.96 3.44
C ASP A 151 4.14 33.53 3.96
N ALA A 152 4.49 33.44 5.24
CA ALA A 152 4.89 32.17 5.84
C ALA A 152 3.78 31.11 5.87
N ASP A 153 2.51 31.52 5.89
CA ASP A 153 1.36 30.60 5.86
C ASP A 153 1.17 29.98 4.47
N ASN A 154 1.29 30.79 3.43
CA ASN A 154 1.26 30.32 2.05
C ASN A 154 2.49 29.46 1.71
N GLN A 155 3.68 29.84 2.17
CA GLN A 155 4.86 28.99 2.04
C GLN A 155 4.68 27.63 2.74
N ALA A 156 4.06 27.62 3.93
CA ALA A 156 3.74 26.37 4.63
C ALA A 156 2.75 25.49 3.87
N ALA A 157 1.73 26.10 3.25
CA ALA A 157 0.78 25.37 2.40
C ALA A 157 1.47 24.71 1.21
N LEU A 158 2.42 25.39 0.55
CA LEU A 158 3.22 24.77 -0.53
C LEU A 158 4.10 23.63 -0.03
N ILE A 159 4.76 23.79 1.13
CA ILE A 159 5.58 22.71 1.71
C ILE A 159 4.72 21.46 1.91
N LEU A 160 3.55 21.62 2.52
CA LEU A 160 2.66 20.49 2.81
C LEU A 160 2.07 19.88 1.54
N HIS A 161 1.73 20.71 0.54
CA HIS A 161 1.30 20.26 -0.78
C HIS A 161 2.29 19.27 -1.39
N GLU A 162 3.57 19.63 -1.45
CA GLU A 162 4.60 18.80 -2.07
C GLU A 162 4.81 17.49 -1.28
N VAL A 163 4.70 17.56 0.06
CA VAL A 163 4.80 16.37 0.92
C VAL A 163 3.63 15.40 0.70
N ILE A 164 2.40 15.91 0.55
CA ILE A 164 1.22 15.11 0.21
C ILE A 164 1.37 14.54 -1.21
N TYR A 165 1.80 15.37 -2.17
CA TYR A 165 1.96 14.93 -3.55
C TYR A 165 2.97 13.77 -3.67
N ARG A 166 4.07 13.83 -2.90
CA ARG A 166 5.03 12.74 -2.80
C ARG A 166 4.39 11.42 -2.38
N GLU A 167 3.37 11.43 -1.54
CA GLU A 167 2.62 10.21 -1.22
C GLU A 167 1.83 9.73 -2.44
N VAL A 168 1.10 10.62 -3.10
CA VAL A 168 0.22 10.30 -4.23
C VAL A 168 0.99 9.74 -5.43
N ILE A 169 2.13 10.32 -5.80
CA ILE A 169 2.91 9.82 -6.96
C ILE A 169 3.57 8.48 -6.73
N ASN A 170 3.83 8.13 -5.46
CA ASN A 170 4.39 6.84 -5.08
C ASN A 170 3.30 5.81 -4.79
N SER A 171 2.04 6.17 -5.03
CA SER A 171 0.87 5.33 -4.81
C SER A 171 0.39 4.63 -6.08
N THR A 172 -0.47 3.64 -5.90
CA THR A 172 -1.17 2.91 -6.99
C THR A 172 -2.33 3.70 -7.61
N ALA A 173 -2.56 4.95 -7.21
CA ALA A 173 -3.63 5.77 -7.79
C ALA A 173 -3.33 6.23 -9.22
N ASN A 174 -2.05 6.23 -9.63
CA ASN A 174 -1.61 6.74 -10.95
C ASN A 174 -2.26 8.09 -11.30
N GLU A 175 -2.47 8.95 -10.29
CA GLU A 175 -3.18 10.21 -10.46
C GLU A 175 -2.41 11.13 -11.40
N LEU A 176 -3.14 11.68 -12.37
CA LEU A 176 -2.59 12.57 -13.39
C LEU A 176 -2.77 14.04 -13.01
N PHE A 177 -3.59 14.33 -11.98
CA PHE A 177 -3.94 15.70 -11.60
C PHE A 177 -3.76 15.95 -10.11
N SER A 178 -3.49 17.21 -9.78
CA SER A 178 -3.22 17.66 -8.43
C SER A 178 -4.42 18.13 -7.64
N GLU A 179 -5.60 18.18 -8.26
CA GLU A 179 -6.81 18.69 -7.61
C GLU A 179 -7.07 18.02 -6.25
N ARG A 180 -6.93 16.70 -6.16
CA ARG A 180 -7.16 15.95 -4.91
C ARG A 180 -6.13 16.28 -3.83
N VAL A 181 -4.87 16.50 -4.23
CA VAL A 181 -3.79 16.93 -3.32
C VAL A 181 -4.10 18.31 -2.78
N ARG A 182 -4.51 19.24 -3.65
CA ARG A 182 -4.86 20.61 -3.25
C ARG A 182 -6.04 20.63 -2.29
N LEU A 183 -7.08 19.85 -2.59
CA LEU A 183 -8.25 19.71 -1.71
C LEU A 183 -7.86 19.12 -0.35
N PHE A 184 -7.08 18.04 -0.34
CA PHE A 184 -6.64 17.44 0.92
C PHE A 184 -5.78 18.39 1.75
N ASN A 185 -4.83 19.07 1.11
CA ASN A 185 -3.98 20.06 1.77
C ASN A 185 -4.80 21.20 2.37
N GLY A 186 -5.73 21.77 1.60
CA GLY A 186 -6.63 22.81 2.10
C GLY A 186 -7.53 22.32 3.24
N ILE A 187 -7.99 21.06 3.21
CA ILE A 187 -8.79 20.49 4.32
C ILE A 187 -7.94 20.37 5.59
N ILE A 188 -6.66 20.02 5.51
CA ILE A 188 -5.75 20.05 6.68
C ILE A 188 -5.67 21.47 7.27
N HIS A 189 -5.74 22.50 6.43
CA HIS A 189 -5.79 23.89 6.86
C HIS A 189 -7.15 24.30 7.44
N ALA A 190 -8.23 23.57 7.16
CA ALA A 190 -9.56 23.90 7.64
C ALA A 190 -9.77 23.56 9.13
N HIS A 191 -10.58 24.36 9.82
CA HIS A 191 -10.87 24.20 11.25
C HIS A 191 -11.48 22.83 11.60
N HIS A 192 -12.38 22.32 10.75
CA HIS A 192 -13.17 21.11 11.02
C HIS A 192 -12.34 19.82 11.02
N MET A 193 -11.12 19.83 10.45
CA MET A 193 -10.21 18.68 10.43
C MET A 193 -9.97 18.10 11.82
N ARG A 194 -9.88 18.95 12.85
CA ARG A 194 -9.65 18.57 14.26
C ARG A 194 -10.82 17.84 14.90
N SER A 195 -12.00 17.89 14.28
CA SER A 195 -13.22 17.25 14.78
C SER A 195 -13.68 16.10 13.90
N LEU A 196 -12.92 15.75 12.85
CA LEU A 196 -13.29 14.63 11.98
C LEU A 196 -13.22 13.32 12.75
N MET A 197 -14.26 12.50 12.58
CA MET A 197 -14.23 11.13 13.05
C MET A 197 -13.45 10.27 12.06
N LYS A 198 -12.81 9.19 12.54
CA LYS A 198 -12.06 8.25 11.68
C LYS A 198 -12.87 7.79 10.47
N LYS A 199 -14.16 7.49 10.66
CA LYS A 199 -15.06 7.08 9.57
C LYS A 199 -15.16 8.10 8.45
N ASP A 200 -15.40 9.37 8.81
CA ASP A 200 -15.56 10.45 7.83
C ASP A 200 -14.22 10.78 7.17
N TYR A 201 -13.13 10.70 7.93
CA TYR A 201 -11.78 10.84 7.43
C TYR A 201 -11.43 9.77 6.38
N LEU A 202 -11.69 8.48 6.66
CA LEU A 202 -11.45 7.40 5.70
C LEU A 202 -12.31 7.51 4.44
N LYS A 203 -13.57 7.95 4.59
CA LYS A 203 -14.44 8.24 3.46
C LYS A 203 -13.85 9.35 2.57
N MET A 204 -13.41 10.44 3.19
CA MET A 204 -12.76 11.54 2.49
C MET A 204 -11.47 11.10 1.77
N LEU A 205 -10.62 10.30 2.43
CA LEU A 205 -9.41 9.77 1.77
C LEU A 205 -9.74 8.97 0.51
N ARG A 206 -10.79 8.14 0.57
CA ARG A 206 -11.28 7.38 -0.59
C ARG A 206 -11.81 8.29 -1.69
N GLU A 207 -12.63 9.28 -1.37
CA GLU A 207 -13.13 10.27 -2.34
C GLU A 207 -11.98 11.05 -3.00
N LEU A 208 -10.90 11.31 -2.26
CA LEU A 208 -9.70 11.99 -2.74
C LEU A 208 -8.64 11.03 -3.33
N HIS A 209 -8.95 9.74 -3.49
CA HIS A 209 -8.06 8.70 -4.02
C HIS A 209 -6.70 8.58 -3.32
N LEU A 210 -6.63 8.89 -2.02
CA LEU A 210 -5.48 8.48 -1.21
C LEU A 210 -5.58 6.97 -0.99
N THR A 211 -4.62 6.22 -1.51
CA THR A 211 -4.77 4.76 -1.68
C THR A 211 -4.65 3.95 -0.41
N THR A 212 -4.12 4.52 0.68
CA THR A 212 -3.81 3.74 1.88
C THR A 212 -4.09 4.46 3.18
N TYR A 213 -4.19 3.68 4.25
CA TYR A 213 -4.29 4.16 5.63
C TYR A 213 -3.59 3.15 6.55
N GLU A 214 -2.92 3.61 7.60
CA GLU A 214 -2.20 2.73 8.52
C GLU A 214 -2.95 2.55 9.84
N GLU A 215 -3.25 1.31 10.21
CA GLU A 215 -3.82 0.95 11.51
C GLU A 215 -2.86 -0.02 12.21
N ASN A 216 -2.30 0.38 13.35
CA ASN A 216 -1.39 -0.44 14.17
C ASN A 216 -0.20 -1.04 13.38
N GLY A 217 0.37 -0.25 12.46
CA GLY A 217 1.49 -0.67 11.61
C GLY A 217 1.10 -1.49 10.38
N LEU A 218 -0.20 -1.73 10.15
CA LEU A 218 -0.72 -2.39 8.96
C LEU A 218 -1.18 -1.36 7.94
N LYS A 219 -0.65 -1.45 6.71
CA LYS A 219 -1.07 -0.59 5.61
C LYS A 219 -2.31 -1.20 4.95
N LEU A 220 -3.46 -0.58 5.20
CA LEU A 220 -4.74 -0.93 4.59
C LEU A 220 -4.85 -0.25 3.23
N SER A 221 -5.43 -0.94 2.25
CA SER A 221 -5.83 -0.36 0.98
C SER A 221 -7.16 0.34 1.13
N LEU A 222 -7.26 1.56 0.60
CA LEU A 222 -8.48 2.35 0.50
C LEU A 222 -9.04 2.36 -0.92
N GLY A 223 -8.18 2.12 -1.91
CA GLY A 223 -8.56 1.96 -3.30
C GLY A 223 -7.35 2.01 -4.21
N TYR A 224 -7.58 1.81 -5.50
CA TYR A 224 -6.55 1.79 -6.54
C TYR A 224 -7.13 2.18 -7.89
N THR A 225 -6.25 2.49 -8.83
CA THR A 225 -6.64 2.79 -10.21
C THR A 225 -6.38 1.57 -11.09
N THR A 226 -7.38 1.15 -11.87
CA THR A 226 -7.25 0.05 -12.83
C THR A 226 -6.29 0.44 -13.96
N PRO A 227 -5.78 -0.53 -14.76
CA PRO A 227 -4.96 -0.23 -15.94
C PRO A 227 -5.62 0.74 -16.93
N GLU A 228 -6.96 0.77 -16.98
CA GLU A 228 -7.75 1.66 -17.83
C GLU A 228 -7.92 3.08 -17.24
N GLY A 229 -7.45 3.33 -16.01
CA GLY A 229 -7.54 4.63 -15.36
C GLY A 229 -8.78 4.85 -14.50
N PHE A 230 -9.56 3.80 -14.21
CA PHE A 230 -10.73 3.91 -13.33
C PHE A 230 -10.37 3.69 -11.87
N TRP A 231 -10.89 4.53 -10.98
CA TRP A 231 -10.76 4.31 -9.55
C TRP A 231 -11.70 3.20 -9.07
N VAL A 232 -11.15 2.31 -8.24
CA VAL A 232 -11.85 1.25 -7.55
C VAL A 232 -11.60 1.42 -6.05
N ASP A 233 -12.69 1.58 -5.32
CA ASP A 233 -12.65 1.62 -3.87
C ASP A 233 -12.37 0.24 -3.27
N SER A 234 -11.51 0.20 -2.26
CA SER A 234 -11.28 -0.99 -1.45
C SER A 234 -12.34 -1.15 -0.37
N ASP A 235 -12.60 -2.40 0.02
CA ASP A 235 -13.48 -2.73 1.11
C ASP A 235 -12.88 -2.29 2.46
N VAL A 236 -13.64 -1.48 3.21
CA VAL A 236 -13.34 -1.12 4.60
C VAL A 236 -14.64 -1.16 5.40
N PHE A 237 -14.70 -2.06 6.37
CA PHE A 237 -15.85 -2.24 7.24
C PHE A 237 -15.52 -1.74 8.64
N MET A 238 -16.35 -0.84 9.16
CA MET A 238 -16.21 -0.25 10.48
C MET A 238 -17.46 -0.49 11.32
N ASP A 239 -17.29 -0.53 12.64
CA ASP A 239 -18.42 -0.52 13.57
C ASP A 239 -18.96 0.91 13.81
N LEU A 240 -19.99 1.02 14.66
CA LEU A 240 -20.60 2.30 15.02
C LEU A 240 -19.66 3.24 15.80
N MET A 241 -18.59 2.70 16.39
CA MET A 241 -17.57 3.46 17.12
C MET A 241 -16.40 3.88 16.22
N GLY A 242 -16.45 3.53 14.92
CA GLY A 242 -15.39 3.83 13.97
C GLY A 242 -14.17 2.91 14.08
N ARG A 243 -14.28 1.77 14.77
CA ARG A 243 -13.23 0.73 14.78
C ARG A 243 -13.31 -0.06 13.48
N ILE A 244 -12.17 -0.30 12.86
CA ILE A 244 -12.09 -1.11 11.64
C ILE A 244 -12.24 -2.58 12.05
N LEU A 245 -13.25 -3.26 11.49
CA LEU A 245 -13.52 -4.68 11.71
C LEU A 245 -12.94 -5.55 10.60
N SER A 246 -12.84 -5.02 9.39
CA SER A 246 -12.25 -5.71 8.25
C SER A 246 -11.84 -4.72 7.16
N ALA A 247 -10.73 -4.98 6.47
CA ALA A 247 -10.26 -4.15 5.38
C ALA A 247 -9.40 -4.95 4.39
N SER A 248 -9.24 -4.43 3.18
CA SER A 248 -8.20 -4.89 2.25
C SER A 248 -6.82 -4.44 2.74
N LEU A 249 -5.82 -5.33 2.67
CA LEU A 249 -4.41 -5.00 2.88
C LEU A 249 -3.77 -4.55 1.58
N ALA A 250 -2.97 -3.49 1.64
CA ALA A 250 -2.14 -3.08 0.51
C ALA A 250 -1.07 -4.15 0.20
N ALA A 251 -0.77 -4.41 -1.06
CA ALA A 251 0.28 -5.37 -1.43
C ALA A 251 1.68 -4.85 -1.12
N ASN A 252 1.96 -3.58 -1.45
CA ASN A 252 3.30 -3.01 -1.32
C ASN A 252 3.58 -2.55 0.12
N GLN A 253 3.92 -3.48 1.00
CA GLN A 253 4.28 -3.24 2.39
C GLN A 253 5.21 -4.33 2.97
N TYR A 254 5.76 -4.03 4.15
CA TYR A 254 6.46 -4.98 5.01
C TYR A 254 5.80 -4.97 6.38
N PHE A 255 5.48 -6.14 6.93
CA PHE A 255 5.05 -6.28 8.31
C PHE A 255 5.31 -7.67 8.86
N GLY A 256 5.47 -7.75 10.18
CA GLY A 256 5.48 -9.00 10.94
C GLY A 256 4.30 -9.04 11.91
N TYR A 257 3.66 -10.20 12.05
CA TYR A 257 2.52 -10.38 12.94
C TYR A 257 2.44 -11.82 13.46
N GLY A 258 2.58 -12.02 14.78
CA GLY A 258 2.46 -13.35 15.37
C GLY A 258 3.50 -14.38 14.93
N GLY A 259 4.70 -13.93 14.56
CA GLY A 259 5.75 -14.76 13.96
C GLY A 259 5.61 -14.94 12.45
N MET A 260 4.47 -14.58 11.86
CA MET A 260 4.33 -14.46 10.41
C MET A 260 5.10 -13.23 9.93
N GLU A 261 5.80 -13.34 8.81
CA GLU A 261 6.47 -12.25 8.13
C GLU A 261 5.91 -12.09 6.72
N TYR A 262 5.83 -10.84 6.26
CA TYR A 262 5.48 -10.50 4.90
C TYR A 262 6.31 -9.31 4.42
N ALA A 263 6.83 -9.43 3.20
CA ALA A 263 7.60 -8.39 2.54
C ALA A 263 7.28 -8.38 1.04
N CYS A 264 6.78 -7.26 0.54
CA CYS A 264 6.50 -7.09 -0.87
C CYS A 264 6.77 -5.65 -1.31
N VAL A 265 7.59 -5.51 -2.36
CA VAL A 265 7.92 -4.23 -2.98
C VAL A 265 7.81 -4.41 -4.49
N GLY A 266 6.86 -3.71 -5.12
CA GLY A 266 6.67 -3.71 -6.56
C GLY A 266 5.62 -4.69 -7.09
N SER A 267 4.69 -5.17 -6.25
CA SER A 267 3.54 -5.94 -6.77
C SER A 267 2.69 -5.07 -7.69
N THR A 268 2.25 -5.68 -8.79
CA THR A 268 1.31 -5.08 -9.75
C THR A 268 -0.14 -5.25 -9.30
N VAL A 269 -0.39 -6.16 -8.37
CA VAL A 269 -1.68 -6.32 -7.70
C VAL A 269 -1.73 -5.31 -6.55
N PRO A 270 -2.74 -4.43 -6.48
CA PRO A 270 -2.79 -3.39 -5.46
C PRO A 270 -3.07 -3.94 -4.06
N GLU A 271 -3.82 -5.04 -3.97
CA GLU A 271 -4.31 -5.63 -2.73
C GLU A 271 -3.75 -7.02 -2.51
N MET A 272 -3.16 -7.23 -1.33
CA MET A 272 -2.64 -8.51 -0.89
C MET A 272 -3.76 -9.51 -0.57
N GLY A 273 -4.84 -9.01 0.01
CA GLY A 273 -5.87 -9.85 0.62
C GLY A 273 -6.70 -9.07 1.63
N ARG A 274 -7.57 -9.77 2.34
CA ARG A 274 -8.49 -9.20 3.31
C ARG A 274 -8.10 -9.61 4.73
N VAL A 275 -8.10 -8.64 5.64
CA VAL A 275 -7.97 -8.89 7.08
C VAL A 275 -9.30 -8.69 7.80
N THR A 276 -9.48 -9.44 8.88
CA THR A 276 -10.43 -9.10 9.94
C THR A 276 -9.65 -8.67 11.17
N LEU A 277 -10.19 -7.69 11.89
CA LEU A 277 -9.56 -7.08 13.05
C LEU A 277 -10.46 -7.21 14.27
N GLU A 278 -9.85 -7.52 15.41
CA GLU A 278 -10.48 -7.53 16.72
C GLU A 278 -9.64 -6.63 17.65
N ASP A 279 -10.22 -5.53 18.13
CA ASP A 279 -9.51 -4.50 18.90
C ASP A 279 -8.19 -4.04 18.25
N GLY A 280 -8.22 -3.89 16.92
CA GLY A 280 -7.09 -3.44 16.11
C GLY A 280 -6.02 -4.51 15.85
N ASN A 281 -6.25 -5.75 16.27
CA ASN A 281 -5.37 -6.90 16.06
C ASN A 281 -5.88 -7.78 14.93
N ILE A 282 -4.99 -8.31 14.09
CA ILE A 282 -5.39 -9.24 13.03
C ILE A 282 -5.95 -10.49 13.68
N ARG A 283 -7.19 -10.84 13.31
CA ARG A 283 -7.83 -12.10 13.70
C ARG A 283 -7.73 -13.13 12.59
N THR A 284 -7.97 -12.70 11.36
CA THR A 284 -7.75 -13.51 10.16
C THR A 284 -7.12 -12.69 9.05
N LEU A 285 -6.33 -13.35 8.21
CA LEU A 285 -5.82 -12.82 6.95
C LEU A 285 -6.12 -13.83 5.84
N ARG A 286 -6.90 -13.42 4.84
CA ARG A 286 -7.18 -14.20 3.63
C ARG A 286 -6.50 -13.54 2.43
N VAL A 287 -5.52 -14.20 1.86
CA VAL A 287 -4.78 -13.72 0.68
C VAL A 287 -5.69 -13.72 -0.55
N ASN A 288 -5.60 -12.67 -1.35
CA ASN A 288 -6.28 -12.56 -2.63
C ASN A 288 -5.68 -13.62 -3.60
N PRO A 289 -6.50 -14.47 -4.25
CA PRO A 289 -6.00 -15.44 -5.23
C PRO A 289 -5.18 -14.81 -6.36
N ASP A 290 -5.50 -13.59 -6.79
CA ASP A 290 -4.78 -12.88 -7.85
C ASP A 290 -3.39 -12.47 -7.37
N PHE A 291 -3.29 -11.98 -6.13
CA PHE A 291 -2.01 -11.72 -5.47
C PHE A 291 -1.20 -13.00 -5.27
N ALA A 292 -1.83 -14.10 -4.87
CA ALA A 292 -1.14 -15.38 -4.69
C ALA A 292 -0.52 -15.94 -6.00
N ARG A 293 -1.04 -15.50 -7.15
CA ARG A 293 -0.49 -15.81 -8.48
C ARG A 293 0.53 -14.77 -8.95
N ASP A 294 0.60 -13.62 -8.29
CA ASP A 294 1.56 -12.55 -8.60
C ASP A 294 2.96 -12.99 -8.16
N GLY A 295 3.78 -13.43 -9.11
CA GLY A 295 5.13 -13.92 -8.84
C GLY A 295 6.13 -12.84 -8.40
N ALA A 296 5.71 -11.57 -8.34
CA ALA A 296 6.55 -10.47 -7.85
C ALA A 296 6.82 -10.55 -6.35
N CYS A 297 5.92 -11.16 -5.58
CA CYS A 297 5.99 -11.19 -4.13
C CYS A 297 5.77 -12.59 -3.56
N ASN A 298 6.43 -12.87 -2.44
CA ASN A 298 6.17 -14.09 -1.69
C ASN A 298 4.85 -13.97 -0.93
N LEU A 299 4.15 -15.09 -0.80
CA LEU A 299 3.07 -15.22 0.18
C LEU A 299 3.60 -14.96 1.59
N PRO A 300 2.73 -14.54 2.54
CA PRO A 300 3.09 -14.52 3.95
C PRO A 300 3.69 -15.86 4.37
N MET A 301 4.68 -15.78 5.24
CA MET A 301 5.42 -16.96 5.67
C MET A 301 5.64 -17.01 7.16
N LEU A 302 5.75 -18.22 7.69
CA LEU A 302 6.14 -18.51 9.06
C LEU A 302 7.26 -19.55 9.01
N ILE A 303 8.39 -19.26 9.66
CA ILE A 303 9.48 -20.22 9.82
C ILE A 303 9.26 -20.97 11.13
N ILE A 304 9.27 -22.30 11.07
CA ILE A 304 9.28 -23.14 12.28
C ILE A 304 10.74 -23.48 12.62
N PRO A 305 11.30 -22.97 13.73
CA PRO A 305 12.71 -23.20 14.07
C PRO A 305 13.01 -24.67 14.36
N GLU A 306 12.09 -25.37 15.04
CA GLU A 306 12.22 -26.78 15.44
C GLU A 306 12.13 -27.77 14.25
N SER A 307 11.96 -27.26 13.04
CA SER A 307 11.88 -28.07 11.82
C SER A 307 12.93 -27.73 10.79
N ASN A 308 14.16 -27.52 11.23
CA ASN A 308 15.30 -27.17 10.37
C ASN A 308 15.02 -25.94 9.48
N GLY A 309 14.21 -24.99 9.96
CA GLY A 309 13.86 -23.78 9.21
C GLY A 309 12.81 -23.98 8.10
N PHE A 310 11.98 -25.03 8.17
CA PHE A 310 10.85 -25.19 7.26
C PHE A 310 9.96 -23.93 7.27
N ALA A 311 9.71 -23.38 6.07
CA ALA A 311 8.86 -22.22 5.87
C ALA A 311 7.45 -22.66 5.44
N ILE A 312 6.45 -22.23 6.20
CA ILE A 312 5.03 -22.40 5.87
C ILE A 312 4.58 -21.17 5.11
N PHE A 313 3.96 -21.40 3.96
CA PHE A 313 3.25 -20.38 3.20
C PHE A 313 1.75 -20.69 3.22
N GLY A 314 0.93 -19.66 3.39
CA GLY A 314 -0.51 -19.80 3.57
C GLY A 314 -1.29 -18.74 2.82
N SER A 315 -2.50 -19.11 2.39
CA SER A 315 -3.50 -18.21 1.81
C SER A 315 -4.59 -17.83 2.82
N LEU A 316 -4.67 -18.52 3.96
CA LEU A 316 -5.57 -18.18 5.05
C LEU A 316 -4.86 -18.37 6.40
N TRP A 317 -4.83 -17.31 7.19
CA TRP A 317 -4.15 -17.25 8.47
C TRP A 317 -5.14 -16.91 9.57
N PHE A 318 -4.98 -17.54 10.71
CA PHE A 318 -5.77 -17.30 11.91
C PHE A 318 -4.85 -16.99 13.08
N PHE A 319 -5.26 -16.01 13.89
CA PHE A 319 -4.52 -15.55 15.04
C PHE A 319 -5.39 -15.59 16.29
N ASP A 320 -4.77 -15.82 17.46
CA ASP A 320 -5.45 -15.69 18.75
C ASP A 320 -5.47 -14.23 19.26
N GLY A 321 -6.13 -13.99 20.40
CA GLY A 321 -6.16 -12.65 21.02
C GLY A 321 -4.80 -12.19 21.57
N ALA A 322 -3.85 -13.10 21.73
CA ALA A 322 -2.46 -12.81 22.11
C ALA A 322 -1.55 -12.58 20.87
N LYS A 323 -2.16 -12.48 19.68
CA LYS A 323 -1.50 -12.24 18.38
C LYS A 323 -0.66 -13.41 17.89
N ASN A 324 -0.78 -14.61 18.46
CA ASN A 324 -0.04 -15.78 17.97
C ASN A 324 -0.76 -16.38 16.77
N VAL A 325 -0.01 -16.87 15.78
CA VAL A 325 -0.59 -17.71 14.72
C VAL A 325 -1.10 -18.99 15.36
N ILE A 326 -2.37 -19.32 15.13
CA ILE A 326 -2.97 -20.57 15.63
C ILE A 326 -3.27 -21.54 14.50
N ARG A 327 -3.48 -21.05 13.28
CA ARG A 327 -3.73 -21.89 12.11
C ARG A 327 -3.31 -21.20 10.83
N VAL A 328 -2.73 -21.98 9.93
CA VAL A 328 -2.40 -21.57 8.56
C VAL A 328 -2.96 -22.61 7.61
N ASP A 329 -3.83 -22.18 6.70
CA ASP A 329 -4.25 -22.97 5.55
C ASP A 329 -3.60 -22.43 4.28
N GLY A 330 -3.20 -23.32 3.39
CA GLY A 330 -2.51 -22.96 2.17
C GLY A 330 -2.58 -24.06 1.14
N THR A 331 -1.67 -24.00 0.19
CA THR A 331 -1.58 -25.00 -0.86
C THR A 331 -0.13 -25.29 -1.24
N LEU A 332 0.16 -26.55 -1.56
CA LEU A 332 1.43 -26.99 -2.14
C LEU A 332 1.19 -27.52 -3.56
N SER A 333 2.19 -27.44 -4.43
CA SER A 333 2.12 -28.00 -5.79
C SER A 333 3.25 -28.98 -6.09
N LYS A 334 4.10 -29.24 -5.09
CA LYS A 334 5.31 -30.05 -5.23
C LYS A 334 5.49 -30.94 -4.02
N LYS A 335 6.23 -32.04 -4.22
CA LYS A 335 6.73 -32.88 -3.13
C LYS A 335 7.36 -32.01 -2.06
N THR A 336 6.90 -32.19 -0.83
CA THR A 336 7.31 -31.39 0.32
C THR A 336 7.53 -32.30 1.51
N GLN A 337 8.55 -32.00 2.30
CA GLN A 337 8.92 -32.75 3.49
C GLN A 337 9.14 -31.77 4.65
N LEU A 338 8.54 -32.10 5.78
CA LEU A 338 8.68 -31.39 7.05
C LEU A 338 9.21 -32.39 8.08
N THR A 339 10.31 -32.06 8.75
CA THR A 339 10.77 -32.82 9.92
C THR A 339 10.52 -31.99 11.16
N TYR A 340 9.70 -32.47 12.10
CA TYR A 340 9.37 -31.75 13.33
C TYR A 340 9.60 -32.67 14.54
N LYS A 341 10.45 -32.23 15.48
CA LYS A 341 10.80 -32.99 16.71
C LYS A 341 11.15 -34.47 16.44
N GLY A 342 11.91 -34.72 15.38
CA GLY A 342 12.38 -36.05 14.99
C GLY A 342 11.40 -36.89 14.14
N THR A 343 10.15 -36.45 13.97
CA THR A 343 9.19 -37.10 13.08
C THR A 343 9.19 -36.42 11.72
N THR A 344 9.19 -37.21 10.64
CA THR A 344 9.14 -36.69 9.27
C THR A 344 7.76 -36.88 8.66
N TYR A 345 7.21 -35.79 8.12
CA TYR A 345 5.94 -35.69 7.41
C TYR A 345 6.23 -35.40 5.94
N GLU A 346 5.68 -36.21 5.03
CA GLU A 346 5.99 -36.15 3.61
C GLU A 346 4.72 -36.17 2.78
N LEU A 347 4.58 -35.20 1.87
CA LEU A 347 3.58 -35.27 0.80
C LEU A 347 4.09 -36.22 -0.29
N VAL A 348 3.31 -37.27 -0.58
CA VAL A 348 3.55 -38.17 -1.70
C VAL A 348 2.64 -37.73 -2.85
N PRO A 349 3.16 -36.94 -3.82
CA PRO A 349 2.33 -36.44 -4.92
C PRO A 349 1.87 -37.59 -5.82
N ASP A 350 0.68 -37.44 -6.39
CA ASP A 350 0.20 -38.36 -7.42
C ASP A 350 0.94 -38.05 -8.74
N LEU A 351 1.62 -39.05 -9.31
CA LEU A 351 2.38 -38.90 -10.56
C LEU A 351 1.47 -38.61 -11.76
N PHE A 352 0.18 -38.88 -11.66
CA PHE A 352 -0.80 -38.73 -12.73
C PHE A 352 -1.68 -37.48 -12.60
N LYS A 353 -1.54 -36.71 -11.52
CA LYS A 353 -2.29 -35.48 -11.28
C LYS A 353 -1.36 -34.28 -11.08
N THR A 354 -1.60 -33.22 -11.87
CA THR A 354 -0.96 -31.91 -11.68
C THR A 354 -1.79 -31.10 -10.69
N ASP A 355 -1.84 -31.53 -9.44
CA ASP A 355 -2.77 -30.95 -8.48
C ASP A 355 -2.10 -30.03 -7.45
N VAL A 356 -2.92 -29.07 -7.03
CA VAL A 356 -2.69 -28.18 -5.90
C VAL A 356 -3.23 -28.89 -4.66
N TYR A 357 -2.38 -29.11 -3.66
CA TYR A 357 -2.67 -29.86 -2.45
C TYR A 357 -2.99 -28.90 -1.30
N ASN A 358 -4.18 -29.01 -0.72
CA ASN A 358 -4.55 -28.20 0.44
C ASN A 358 -3.70 -28.59 1.65
N THR A 359 -3.17 -27.58 2.36
CA THR A 359 -2.37 -27.77 3.56
C THR A 359 -2.98 -27.06 4.74
N THR A 360 -2.74 -27.61 5.93
CA THR A 360 -3.17 -27.04 7.21
C THR A 360 -2.06 -27.24 8.25
N PHE A 361 -1.74 -26.18 8.98
CA PHE A 361 -0.81 -26.21 10.10
C PHE A 361 -1.48 -25.53 11.29
N THR A 362 -1.61 -26.24 12.42
CA THR A 362 -2.21 -25.69 13.65
C THR A 362 -1.14 -25.59 14.73
N PHE A 363 -1.21 -24.54 15.53
CA PHE A 363 -0.23 -24.24 16.58
C PHE A 363 -0.90 -24.03 17.94
N ASP A 364 -0.17 -24.38 19.00
CA ASP A 364 -0.53 -23.97 20.36
C ASP A 364 -0.05 -22.54 20.69
N LYS A 365 -0.40 -22.06 21.88
CA LYS A 365 0.00 -20.73 22.39
C LYS A 365 1.52 -20.51 22.52
N ASN A 366 2.31 -21.57 22.48
CA ASN A 366 3.78 -21.52 22.54
C ASN A 366 4.39 -21.72 21.15
N MET A 367 3.58 -21.64 20.08
CA MET A 367 3.98 -21.85 18.69
C MET A 367 4.53 -23.26 18.42
N ASN A 368 4.15 -24.27 19.22
CA ASN A 368 4.42 -25.67 18.87
C ASN A 368 3.40 -26.13 17.83
N LEU A 369 3.87 -26.90 16.84
CA LEU A 369 3.00 -27.51 15.84
C LEU A 369 2.16 -28.62 16.51
N THR A 370 0.83 -28.48 16.51
CA THR A 370 -0.11 -29.43 17.10
C THR A 370 -0.89 -30.22 16.06
N GLU A 371 -0.88 -29.78 14.80
CA GLU A 371 -1.54 -30.47 13.70
C GLU A 371 -0.83 -30.17 12.39
N VAL A 372 -0.69 -31.20 11.54
CA VAL A 372 -0.18 -31.01 10.18
C VAL A 372 -1.03 -31.75 9.16
N GLY A 373 -1.36 -31.06 8.08
CA GLY A 373 -1.99 -31.60 6.88
C GLY A 373 -1.19 -31.14 5.66
N LEU A 374 -0.66 -32.08 4.88
CA LEU A 374 0.08 -31.77 3.64
C LEU A 374 -0.73 -32.07 2.37
N GLY A 375 -2.01 -32.42 2.53
CA GLY A 375 -2.92 -32.80 1.45
C GLY A 375 -2.89 -34.30 1.17
N GLY A 376 -4.06 -34.94 1.13
CA GLY A 376 -4.19 -36.40 1.04
C GLY A 376 -4.41 -37.07 2.40
N THR A 377 -4.50 -38.40 2.39
CA THR A 377 -4.79 -39.18 3.59
C THR A 377 -3.49 -39.56 4.30
N PRO A 378 -3.31 -39.21 5.60
CA PRO A 378 -2.09 -39.53 6.32
C PRO A 378 -2.01 -41.02 6.67
N CYS A 379 -0.82 -41.60 6.54
CA CYS A 379 -0.50 -42.95 6.97
C CYS A 379 0.95 -43.06 7.44
N LEU A 380 1.25 -44.07 8.27
CA LEU A 380 2.58 -44.36 8.79
C LEU A 380 3.28 -45.38 7.89
N ASN A 381 4.38 -44.96 7.26
CA ASN A 381 5.31 -45.84 6.59
C ASN A 381 6.21 -46.49 7.66
N LYS A 382 5.90 -47.74 8.02
CA LYS A 382 6.60 -48.47 9.09
C LYS A 382 8.07 -48.75 8.77
N THR A 383 8.42 -48.85 7.49
CA THR A 383 9.80 -49.14 7.05
C THR A 383 10.70 -47.94 7.25
N GLU A 384 10.20 -46.74 6.91
CA GLU A 384 10.98 -45.51 6.99
C GLU A 384 10.75 -44.69 8.26
N GLY A 385 9.73 -45.05 9.06
CA GLY A 385 9.33 -44.29 10.25
C GLY A 385 8.76 -42.91 9.92
N LYS A 386 8.20 -42.73 8.71
CA LYS A 386 7.67 -41.44 8.24
C LYS A 386 6.14 -41.44 8.17
N ILE A 387 5.56 -40.27 8.39
CA ILE A 387 4.14 -40.02 8.10
C ILE A 387 4.03 -39.54 6.66
N GLN A 388 3.34 -40.31 5.82
CA GLN A 388 3.12 -39.99 4.41
C GLN A 388 1.68 -39.54 4.20
N PHE A 389 1.51 -38.44 3.47
CA PHE A 389 0.21 -37.99 3.00
C PHE A 389 0.03 -38.51 1.58
N ILE A 390 -0.71 -39.60 1.44
CA ILE A 390 -0.94 -40.30 0.18
C ILE A 390 -2.23 -39.78 -0.45
N GLN A 391 -2.15 -39.39 -1.72
CA GLN A 391 -3.32 -39.05 -2.51
C GLN A 391 -4.11 -40.32 -2.83
N ASN A 392 -5.37 -40.37 -2.42
CA ASN A 392 -6.32 -41.39 -2.83
C ASN A 392 -7.37 -40.79 -3.77
N LEU A 393 -7.90 -41.61 -4.68
CA LEU A 393 -8.94 -41.22 -5.64
C LEU A 393 -10.23 -40.68 -4.97
N ALA A 394 -10.39 -40.88 -3.67
CA ALA A 394 -11.55 -40.48 -2.88
C ALA A 394 -11.43 -39.10 -2.19
N ASN A 395 -10.41 -38.29 -2.53
CA ASN A 395 -10.23 -36.92 -2.02
C ASN A 395 -10.21 -36.82 -0.47
N GLY A 396 -9.54 -37.74 0.21
CA GLY A 396 -9.40 -37.65 1.66
C GLY A 396 -8.43 -36.52 2.01
N GLU A 397 -8.93 -35.32 2.30
CA GLU A 397 -8.17 -34.30 3.03
C GLU A 397 -8.06 -34.76 4.49
N GLY A 398 -6.86 -35.11 4.90
CA GLY A 398 -6.58 -35.53 6.28
C GLY A 398 -5.46 -34.71 6.90
N SER A 399 -5.49 -34.64 8.22
CA SER A 399 -4.46 -34.05 9.05
C SER A 399 -4.05 -35.03 10.14
N VAL A 400 -2.90 -34.76 10.75
CA VAL A 400 -2.36 -35.53 11.87
C VAL A 400 -2.20 -34.62 13.06
N THR A 401 -2.88 -34.94 14.15
CA THR A 401 -2.66 -34.30 15.45
C THR A 401 -1.32 -34.76 16.02
N ILE A 402 -0.60 -33.82 16.62
CA ILE A 402 0.74 -34.00 17.17
C ILE A 402 0.69 -33.72 18.67
N SER A 403 1.24 -34.63 19.48
CA SER A 403 1.38 -34.40 20.92
C SER A 403 2.40 -33.30 21.22
N ALA A 404 2.42 -32.81 22.46
CA ALA A 404 3.45 -31.84 22.91
C ALA A 404 4.89 -32.34 22.72
N SER A 405 5.11 -33.66 22.75
CA SER A 405 6.41 -34.31 22.50
C SER A 405 6.77 -34.44 21.02
N GLY A 406 5.91 -33.99 20.10
CA GLY A 406 6.12 -34.13 18.65
C GLY A 406 5.70 -35.48 18.08
N THR A 407 4.98 -36.30 18.84
CA THR A 407 4.58 -37.65 18.43
C THR A 407 3.23 -37.60 17.71
N PRO A 408 3.11 -38.17 16.49
CA PRO A 408 1.85 -38.20 15.76
C PRO A 408 0.83 -39.11 16.47
N GLN A 409 -0.43 -38.69 16.52
CA GLN A 409 -1.51 -39.42 17.18
C GLN A 409 -2.41 -40.14 16.17
N SER A 410 -2.76 -41.39 16.46
CA SER A 410 -3.80 -42.17 15.75
C SER A 410 -3.64 -42.26 14.22
N VAL A 411 -2.41 -42.42 13.72
CA VAL A 411 -2.15 -42.54 12.27
C VAL A 411 -2.19 -44.02 11.82
N PRO A 412 -3.04 -44.40 10.84
CA PRO A 412 -3.08 -45.77 10.33
C PRO A 412 -1.81 -46.14 9.57
N ALA A 413 -1.51 -47.43 9.40
CA ALA A 413 -0.37 -47.85 8.58
C ALA A 413 -0.63 -47.58 7.09
N CYS A 414 0.41 -47.24 6.32
CA CYS A 414 0.29 -47.18 4.87
C CYS A 414 0.02 -48.59 4.32
N HIS A 415 -0.96 -48.70 3.42
CA HIS A 415 -1.36 -49.94 2.75
C HIS A 415 -0.85 -50.01 1.33
#